data_AF-A0A1I1P4Y6-F1
#
_entry.id   AF-A0A1I1P4Y6-F1
#
_cell.length_a   1.000
_cell.length_b   1.000
_cell.length_c   1.000
_cell.angle_alpha   90.00
_cell.angle_beta   90.00
_cell.angle_gamma   90.00
#
_symmetry.space_group_name_H-M   'P 1'
#
loop_
_entity.id
_entity.type
_entity.pdbx_description
1 polymer ?
#
loop_
_entity_poly.entity_id
_entity_poly.type
_entity_poly.pdbx_seq_one_letter_code
_entity_poly.pdbx_strand_id
1 'polypeptide(L)'
;PKPKPQPVPQQPSGGTPGAANTGVPAGVGLTVHNGDLQIRQAGAVVSGLDVRGTIQVWAPNVTIKNTIVRFRDGGRNIGIHSLSTGLQVIDTEIAPSRATAADNYNGVMGSGFTLTRVDIHGVVDSVHVSTNDPVVIQNSWFHDNTHWTSDPNWNGGPSHDDNIQMVTGNNIRVINNAFYGAFNAGIQISQDKGTVTNLVVSGNVIGGGGCSINIAGKSLGPVRGVSILNNRFMRNQRVVGCGITSGKSDQLAISGNTWIDNGSTVTLK
;
A
#
# COMPACT_ATOMS: atom_id res chain seq x y z
N PRO A 1 -32.27 32.88 -7.74
CA PRO A 1 -31.95 31.96 -6.62
C PRO A 1 -30.43 31.82 -6.47
N LYS A 2 -29.88 32.17 -5.30
CA LYS A 2 -28.44 32.01 -5.01
C LYS A 2 -28.16 30.51 -4.79
N PRO A 3 -27.12 29.90 -5.40
CA PRO A 3 -26.79 28.50 -5.18
C PRO A 3 -26.59 28.22 -3.70
N LYS A 4 -27.19 27.14 -3.20
CA LYS A 4 -27.03 26.69 -1.81
C LYS A 4 -25.56 26.31 -1.60
N PRO A 5 -24.88 26.76 -0.52
CA PRO A 5 -23.51 26.36 -0.25
C PRO A 5 -23.40 24.84 -0.23
N GLN A 6 -22.48 24.28 -1.00
CA GLN A 6 -22.14 22.86 -0.89
C GLN A 6 -21.57 22.60 0.52
N PRO A 7 -21.96 21.49 1.17
CA PRO A 7 -21.36 21.07 2.43
C PRO A 7 -19.84 21.01 2.29
N VAL A 8 -19.12 21.59 3.25
CA VAL A 8 -17.66 21.47 3.34
C VAL A 8 -17.35 20.00 3.61
N PRO A 9 -16.46 19.34 2.82
CA PRO A 9 -16.05 17.97 3.09
C PRO A 9 -15.51 17.87 4.51
N GLN A 10 -16.09 17.02 5.35
CA GLN A 10 -15.56 16.77 6.70
C GLN A 10 -14.22 16.05 6.57
N GLN A 11 -13.18 16.55 7.24
CA GLN A 11 -11.94 15.82 7.33
C GLN A 11 -12.16 14.53 8.16
N PRO A 12 -11.62 13.39 7.69
CA PRO A 12 -11.49 12.16 8.46
C PRO A 12 -11.13 12.38 9.94
N SER A 13 -11.93 11.85 10.87
CA SER A 13 -11.61 11.85 12.29
C SER A 13 -10.44 10.90 12.59
N GLY A 14 -9.65 11.22 13.62
CA GLY A 14 -8.53 10.39 14.06
C GLY A 14 -8.98 8.99 14.52
N GLY A 15 -8.08 8.01 14.44
CA GLY A 15 -8.37 6.61 14.77
C GLY A 15 -7.56 5.65 13.90
N THR A 16 -7.81 4.35 14.03
CA THR A 16 -7.27 3.35 13.09
C THR A 16 -7.82 3.62 11.68
N PRO A 17 -6.99 3.59 10.63
CA PRO A 17 -7.47 3.72 9.25
C PRO A 17 -8.55 2.70 8.89
N GLY A 18 -9.56 3.15 8.16
CA GLY A 18 -10.71 2.38 7.69
C GLY A 18 -11.68 3.25 6.89
N ALA A 19 -12.79 2.66 6.43
CA ALA A 19 -13.76 3.30 5.52
C ALA A 19 -14.25 4.72 5.92
N ALA A 20 -14.27 5.05 7.22
CA ALA A 20 -14.71 6.37 7.69
C ALA A 20 -13.64 7.46 7.60
N ASN A 21 -12.35 7.10 7.44
CA ASN A 21 -11.24 8.05 7.51
C ASN A 21 -10.16 7.87 6.42
N THR A 22 -10.39 6.99 5.45
CA THR A 22 -9.54 6.78 4.26
C THR A 22 -10.34 6.86 2.97
N GLY A 23 -9.65 6.94 1.83
CA GLY A 23 -10.28 7.03 0.53
C GLY A 23 -10.84 8.43 0.27
N VAL A 24 -11.80 8.52 -0.64
CA VAL A 24 -12.41 9.81 -1.00
C VAL A 24 -13.36 10.29 0.11
N PRO A 25 -13.18 11.50 0.66
CA PRO A 25 -14.02 12.02 1.72
C PRO A 25 -15.48 12.14 1.27
N ALA A 26 -16.40 11.85 2.19
CA ALA A 26 -17.82 11.97 1.94
C ALA A 26 -18.20 13.37 1.44
N GLY A 27 -19.04 13.43 0.41
CA GLY A 27 -19.54 14.68 -0.17
C GLY A 27 -18.62 15.33 -1.22
N VAL A 28 -17.45 14.75 -1.50
CA VAL A 28 -16.64 15.17 -2.66
C VAL A 28 -17.39 14.85 -3.96
N GLY A 29 -17.60 15.87 -4.79
CA GLY A 29 -18.12 15.67 -6.15
C GLY A 29 -17.04 15.11 -7.07
N LEU A 30 -17.32 13.98 -7.71
CA LEU A 30 -16.40 13.31 -8.64
C LEU A 30 -16.85 13.50 -10.09
N THR A 31 -15.89 13.80 -10.96
CA THR A 31 -16.09 13.82 -12.42
C THR A 31 -15.54 12.54 -13.02
N VAL A 32 -16.37 11.80 -13.76
CA VAL A 32 -15.93 10.57 -14.43
C VAL A 32 -14.91 10.91 -15.51
N HIS A 33 -13.77 10.22 -15.48
CA HIS A 33 -12.79 10.21 -16.55
C HIS A 33 -12.70 8.79 -17.11
N ASN A 34 -13.05 8.59 -18.39
CA ASN A 34 -12.93 7.30 -19.05
C ASN A 34 -11.57 7.19 -19.75
N GLY A 35 -10.81 6.15 -19.43
CA GLY A 35 -9.49 5.90 -20.00
C GLY A 35 -8.32 6.25 -19.07
N ASP A 36 -7.12 6.05 -19.60
CA ASP A 36 -5.87 6.24 -18.86
C ASP A 36 -5.47 7.72 -18.80
N LEU A 37 -4.95 8.15 -17.65
CA LEU A 37 -4.35 9.46 -17.46
C LEU A 37 -2.82 9.39 -17.54
N GLN A 38 -2.22 10.24 -18.37
CA GLN A 38 -0.78 10.46 -18.39
C GLN A 38 -0.46 11.87 -17.89
N ILE A 39 0.15 11.97 -16.72
CA ILE A 39 0.50 13.25 -16.12
C ILE A 39 1.96 13.56 -16.45
N ARG A 40 2.17 14.53 -17.34
CA ARG A 40 3.49 14.93 -17.86
C ARG A 40 3.94 16.32 -17.42
N GLN A 41 3.07 17.06 -16.74
CA GLN A 41 3.39 18.39 -16.24
C GLN A 41 3.85 18.31 -14.78
N ALA A 42 5.03 18.88 -14.48
CA ALA A 42 5.54 18.97 -13.12
C ALA A 42 4.62 19.82 -12.25
N GLY A 43 4.41 19.42 -11.00
CA GLY A 43 3.54 20.15 -10.08
C GLY A 43 2.04 20.04 -10.40
N ALA A 44 1.63 19.20 -11.35
CA ALA A 44 0.22 19.05 -11.70
C ALA A 44 -0.59 18.52 -10.51
N VAL A 45 -1.83 19.00 -10.40
CA VAL A 45 -2.78 18.54 -9.39
C VAL A 45 -3.97 17.87 -10.08
N VAL A 46 -4.16 16.59 -9.82
CA VAL A 46 -5.35 15.82 -10.21
C VAL A 46 -6.25 15.70 -8.99
N SER A 47 -7.49 16.14 -9.10
CA SER A 47 -8.43 16.16 -7.98
C SER A 47 -9.87 15.94 -8.42
N GLY A 48 -10.64 15.21 -7.60
CA GLY A 48 -12.09 15.08 -7.81
C GLY A 48 -12.47 14.23 -9.02
N LEU A 49 -11.69 13.20 -9.35
CA LEU A 49 -11.97 12.32 -10.50
C LEU A 49 -12.45 10.93 -10.06
N ASP A 50 -13.35 10.34 -10.85
CA ASP A 50 -13.60 8.89 -10.88
C ASP A 50 -12.96 8.35 -12.17
N VAL A 51 -11.71 7.92 -12.08
CA VAL A 51 -10.90 7.47 -13.21
C VAL A 51 -11.20 6.01 -13.50
N ARG A 52 -11.72 5.72 -14.69
CA ARG A 52 -11.97 4.37 -15.21
C ARG A 52 -10.85 3.99 -16.17
N GLY A 53 -9.69 3.70 -15.58
CA GLY A 53 -8.41 3.50 -16.25
C GLY A 53 -7.25 3.51 -15.25
N THR A 54 -6.02 3.63 -15.75
CA THR A 54 -4.82 3.80 -14.91
C THR A 54 -4.31 5.24 -14.92
N ILE A 55 -3.52 5.62 -13.90
CA ILE A 55 -2.79 6.88 -13.86
C ILE A 55 -1.29 6.61 -13.96
N GLN A 56 -0.64 7.19 -14.97
CA GLN A 56 0.81 7.17 -15.13
C GLN A 56 1.39 8.56 -14.87
N VAL A 57 2.28 8.65 -13.88
CA VAL A 57 2.86 9.91 -13.42
C VAL A 57 4.30 10.01 -13.93
N TRP A 58 4.50 10.74 -15.02
CA TRP A 58 5.80 10.92 -15.67
C TRP A 58 6.56 12.15 -15.19
N ALA A 59 5.90 13.05 -14.47
CA ALA A 59 6.46 14.32 -14.05
C ALA A 59 6.60 14.42 -12.52
N PRO A 60 7.57 15.20 -12.03
CA PRO A 60 7.83 15.30 -10.61
C PRO A 60 6.78 16.16 -9.90
N ASN A 61 6.68 15.97 -8.58
CA ASN A 61 5.88 16.78 -7.66
C ASN A 61 4.39 16.84 -8.00
N VAL A 62 3.85 15.80 -8.60
CA VAL A 62 2.42 15.68 -8.91
C VAL A 62 1.64 15.37 -7.64
N THR A 63 0.44 15.94 -7.51
CA THR A 63 -0.51 15.60 -6.45
C THR A 63 -1.76 14.98 -7.05
N ILE A 64 -2.14 13.79 -6.59
CA ILE A 64 -3.43 13.15 -6.85
C ILE A 64 -4.20 13.19 -5.53
N LYS A 65 -5.40 13.77 -5.52
CA LYS A 65 -6.21 13.83 -4.29
C LYS A 65 -7.70 13.66 -4.54
N ASN A 66 -8.46 13.22 -3.53
CA ASN A 66 -9.93 13.16 -3.61
C ASN A 66 -10.40 12.45 -4.91
N THR A 67 -9.77 11.33 -5.24
CA THR A 67 -9.92 10.66 -6.54
C THR A 67 -10.21 9.18 -6.32
N ILE A 68 -11.02 8.58 -7.19
CA ILE A 68 -11.17 7.12 -7.27
C ILE A 68 -10.47 6.65 -8.53
N VAL A 69 -9.71 5.56 -8.43
CA VAL A 69 -9.10 4.88 -9.57
C VAL A 69 -9.68 3.47 -9.68
N ARG A 70 -10.51 3.26 -10.70
CA ARG A 70 -11.18 2.00 -11.05
C ARG A 70 -10.49 1.37 -12.26
N PHE A 71 -9.54 0.47 -12.03
CA PHE A 71 -8.64 0.03 -13.09
C PHE A 71 -9.00 -1.33 -13.73
N ARG A 72 -8.74 -1.40 -15.04
CA ARG A 72 -8.86 -2.54 -15.99
C ARG A 72 -10.31 -3.04 -16.25
N ASP A 73 -10.81 -2.91 -17.49
CA ASP A 73 -10.41 -3.82 -18.58
C ASP A 73 -10.06 -3.21 -19.95
N GLY A 74 -8.91 -3.64 -20.51
CA GLY A 74 -8.24 -3.06 -21.70
C GLY A 74 -6.97 -2.24 -21.38
N GLY A 75 -6.65 -2.06 -20.10
CA GLY A 75 -5.51 -1.25 -19.62
C GLY A 75 -4.48 -2.04 -18.82
N ARG A 76 -3.51 -1.31 -18.23
CA ARG A 76 -2.43 -1.87 -17.38
C ARG A 76 -2.98 -2.47 -16.08
N ASN A 77 -2.23 -3.38 -15.48
CA ASN A 77 -2.55 -4.00 -14.20
C ASN A 77 -2.15 -3.17 -12.97
N ILE A 78 -1.88 -1.87 -13.13
CA ILE A 78 -1.44 -0.97 -12.05
C ILE A 78 -2.44 0.18 -11.96
N GLY A 79 -2.98 0.47 -10.78
CA GLY A 79 -3.86 1.62 -10.56
C GLY A 79 -3.15 2.96 -10.79
N ILE A 80 -2.09 3.21 -10.01
CA ILE A 80 -1.24 4.41 -10.13
C ILE A 80 0.23 3.99 -10.26
N HIS A 81 0.87 4.40 -11.36
CA HIS A 81 2.28 4.11 -11.62
C HIS A 81 3.11 5.40 -11.55
N SER A 82 3.93 5.51 -10.49
CA SER A 82 4.86 6.62 -10.32
C SER A 82 6.16 6.36 -11.07
N LEU A 83 6.36 7.10 -12.17
CA LEU A 83 7.53 7.03 -13.05
C LEU A 83 8.46 8.25 -12.84
N SER A 84 8.25 8.98 -11.75
CA SER A 84 9.00 10.19 -11.38
C SER A 84 9.12 10.26 -9.85
N THR A 85 9.41 11.44 -9.31
CA THR A 85 9.62 11.64 -7.86
C THR A 85 8.67 12.68 -7.27
N GLY A 86 8.46 12.62 -5.96
CA GLY A 86 7.65 13.60 -5.23
C GLY A 86 6.14 13.45 -5.47
N LEU A 87 5.67 12.28 -5.91
CA LEU A 87 4.23 12.03 -6.07
C LEU A 87 3.54 12.04 -4.70
N GLN A 88 2.49 12.84 -4.56
CA GLN A 88 1.60 12.83 -3.40
C GLN A 88 0.26 12.22 -3.81
N VAL A 89 -0.17 11.14 -3.13
CA VAL A 89 -1.51 10.55 -3.29
C VAL A 89 -2.24 10.68 -1.96
N ILE A 90 -3.35 11.40 -1.95
CA ILE A 90 -4.03 11.82 -0.72
C ILE A 90 -5.51 11.50 -0.85
N ASP A 91 -6.16 10.92 0.17
CA ASP A 91 -7.63 10.82 0.19
C ASP A 91 -8.19 10.18 -1.10
N THR A 92 -7.60 9.05 -1.51
CA THR A 92 -7.83 8.42 -2.82
C THR A 92 -8.17 6.95 -2.63
N GLU A 93 -9.22 6.49 -3.32
CA GLU A 93 -9.61 5.08 -3.37
C GLU A 93 -9.04 4.43 -4.65
N ILE A 94 -8.45 3.25 -4.54
CA ILE A 94 -7.81 2.54 -5.65
C ILE A 94 -8.24 1.07 -5.61
N ALA A 95 -8.99 0.64 -6.61
CA ALA A 95 -9.45 -0.74 -6.73
C ALA A 95 -9.69 -1.10 -8.20
N PRO A 96 -9.51 -2.35 -8.62
CA PRO A 96 -9.80 -2.70 -10.00
C PRO A 96 -11.32 -2.72 -10.23
N SER A 97 -11.76 -2.44 -11.45
CA SER A 97 -13.18 -2.57 -11.83
C SER A 97 -13.64 -4.03 -11.93
N ARG A 98 -12.70 -4.96 -12.08
CA ARG A 98 -12.93 -6.41 -12.01
C ARG A 98 -11.65 -7.10 -11.52
N ALA A 99 -11.76 -8.18 -10.75
CA ALA A 99 -10.63 -9.00 -10.35
C ALA A 99 -10.59 -10.30 -11.16
N THR A 100 -9.49 -10.61 -11.87
CA THR A 100 -9.25 -11.96 -12.43
C THR A 100 -7.79 -12.40 -12.22
N ALA A 101 -7.57 -13.72 -12.15
CA ALA A 101 -6.28 -14.32 -11.83
C ALA A 101 -5.16 -13.97 -12.81
N ALA A 102 -5.50 -13.77 -14.09
CA ALA A 102 -4.52 -13.44 -15.11
C ALA A 102 -3.91 -12.04 -14.95
N ASP A 103 -4.49 -11.21 -14.07
CA ASP A 103 -4.33 -9.76 -14.18
C ASP A 103 -3.30 -9.20 -13.22
N ASN A 104 -2.97 -9.93 -12.15
CA ASN A 104 -1.95 -9.56 -11.16
C ASN A 104 -1.98 -8.06 -10.79
N TYR A 105 -3.11 -7.63 -10.26
CA TYR A 105 -3.40 -6.22 -10.01
C TYR A 105 -2.55 -5.63 -8.89
N ASN A 106 -1.93 -4.50 -9.17
CA ASN A 106 -1.18 -3.70 -8.22
C ASN A 106 -1.88 -2.35 -8.00
N GLY A 107 -2.00 -1.90 -6.75
CA GLY A 107 -2.59 -0.59 -6.44
C GLY A 107 -1.67 0.56 -6.87
N VAL A 108 -0.58 0.78 -6.13
CA VAL A 108 0.45 1.78 -6.43
C VAL A 108 1.80 1.12 -6.65
N MET A 109 2.51 1.50 -7.70
CA MET A 109 3.86 0.99 -8.00
C MET A 109 4.79 2.11 -8.43
N GLY A 110 6.09 1.95 -8.17
CA GLY A 110 7.16 2.73 -8.79
C GLY A 110 8.00 3.53 -7.81
N SER A 111 8.30 4.79 -8.16
CA SER A 111 9.30 5.61 -7.49
C SER A 111 8.74 6.79 -6.68
N GLY A 112 9.43 7.12 -5.57
CA GLY A 112 9.36 8.41 -4.88
C GLY A 112 7.96 8.96 -4.62
N PHE A 113 7.19 8.32 -3.74
CA PHE A 113 5.80 8.69 -3.46
C PHE A 113 5.45 8.76 -1.98
N THR A 114 4.49 9.62 -1.65
CA THR A 114 3.78 9.64 -0.37
C THR A 114 2.32 9.26 -0.55
N LEU A 115 1.86 8.26 0.19
CA LEU A 115 0.44 7.89 0.30
C LEU A 115 -0.09 8.36 1.65
N THR A 116 -1.18 9.12 1.66
CA THR A 116 -1.83 9.60 2.88
C THR A 116 -3.33 9.35 2.83
N ARG A 117 -3.85 8.58 3.77
CA ARG A 117 -5.29 8.23 3.85
C ARG A 117 -5.83 7.63 2.55
N VAL A 118 -5.01 6.82 1.87
CA VAL A 118 -5.49 6.05 0.73
C VAL A 118 -6.27 4.84 1.21
N ASP A 119 -7.22 4.43 0.39
CA ASP A 119 -7.97 3.19 0.53
C ASP A 119 -7.63 2.32 -0.69
N ILE A 120 -6.97 1.18 -0.49
CA ILE A 120 -6.61 0.27 -1.58
C ILE A 120 -7.13 -1.12 -1.28
N HIS A 121 -7.93 -1.65 -2.20
CA HIS A 121 -8.58 -2.95 -2.04
C HIS A 121 -8.79 -3.71 -3.34
N GLY A 122 -9.07 -5.01 -3.23
CA GLY A 122 -9.35 -5.86 -4.39
C GLY A 122 -8.14 -6.08 -5.30
N VAL A 123 -6.92 -5.90 -4.80
CA VAL A 123 -5.66 -6.02 -5.55
C VAL A 123 -4.82 -7.17 -5.02
N VAL A 124 -3.88 -7.69 -5.83
CA VAL A 124 -2.90 -8.67 -5.37
C VAL A 124 -1.91 -7.97 -4.44
N ASP A 125 -1.20 -6.96 -4.97
CA ASP A 125 -0.28 -6.12 -4.19
C ASP A 125 -0.84 -4.70 -4.03
N SER A 126 -1.04 -4.23 -2.79
CA SER A 126 -1.55 -2.86 -2.60
C SER A 126 -0.51 -1.80 -2.97
N VAL A 127 0.74 -2.00 -2.54
CA VAL A 127 1.86 -1.12 -2.85
C VAL A 127 3.10 -1.94 -3.20
N HIS A 128 3.70 -1.66 -4.35
CA HIS A 128 4.96 -2.25 -4.78
C HIS A 128 6.08 -1.20 -4.82
N VAL A 129 7.06 -1.36 -3.94
CA VAL A 129 8.22 -0.46 -3.81
C VAL A 129 9.44 -1.07 -4.50
N SER A 130 9.93 -0.38 -5.53
CA SER A 130 11.05 -0.83 -6.38
C SER A 130 12.01 0.32 -6.69
N THR A 131 12.33 1.13 -5.69
CA THR A 131 13.02 2.43 -5.86
C THR A 131 13.97 2.74 -4.71
N ASN A 132 14.97 3.60 -4.94
CA ASN A 132 15.81 4.17 -3.89
C ASN A 132 15.38 5.58 -3.48
N ASP A 133 14.35 6.14 -4.14
CA ASP A 133 13.75 7.39 -3.72
C ASP A 133 12.93 7.19 -2.43
N PRO A 134 12.83 8.21 -1.56
CA PRO A 134 12.05 8.10 -0.33
C PRO A 134 10.58 7.75 -0.59
N VAL A 135 10.04 6.83 0.22
CA VAL A 135 8.63 6.44 0.21
C VAL A 135 8.02 6.63 1.58
N VAL A 136 6.84 7.23 1.64
CA VAL A 136 6.05 7.38 2.88
C VAL A 136 4.65 6.84 2.65
N ILE A 137 4.21 5.91 3.48
CA ILE A 137 2.86 5.34 3.43
C ILE A 137 2.27 5.55 4.81
N GLN A 138 1.24 6.39 4.90
CA GLN A 138 0.72 6.80 6.20
C GLN A 138 -0.80 6.92 6.29
N ASN A 139 -1.33 6.59 7.47
CA ASN A 139 -2.75 6.75 7.81
C ASN A 139 -3.69 6.10 6.79
N SER A 140 -3.25 5.05 6.10
CA SER A 140 -3.94 4.46 4.95
C SER A 140 -4.49 3.08 5.30
N TRP A 141 -5.50 2.64 4.55
CA TRP A 141 -6.18 1.38 4.73
C TRP A 141 -5.95 0.49 3.51
N PHE A 142 -5.49 -0.73 3.77
CA PHE A 142 -5.24 -1.74 2.76
C PHE A 142 -6.00 -3.00 3.17
N HIS A 143 -6.90 -3.48 2.31
CA HIS A 143 -7.79 -4.58 2.67
C HIS A 143 -8.23 -5.39 1.45
N ASP A 144 -8.84 -6.54 1.72
CA ASP A 144 -9.44 -7.41 0.69
C ASP A 144 -8.49 -7.69 -0.48
N ASN A 145 -7.24 -8.06 -0.16
CA ASN A 145 -6.32 -8.55 -1.18
C ASN A 145 -6.95 -9.71 -1.94
N THR A 146 -6.70 -9.74 -3.24
CA THR A 146 -7.13 -10.84 -4.07
C THR A 146 -6.07 -11.93 -4.05
N HIS A 147 -6.45 -13.11 -3.53
CA HIS A 147 -5.60 -14.30 -3.54
C HIS A 147 -6.09 -15.30 -4.60
N TRP A 148 -5.17 -15.76 -5.46
CA TRP A 148 -5.42 -16.78 -6.46
C TRP A 148 -4.66 -18.05 -6.10
N THR A 149 -5.32 -19.19 -6.06
CA THR A 149 -4.65 -20.48 -5.78
C THR A 149 -3.88 -21.03 -6.99
N SER A 150 -4.15 -20.49 -8.19
CA SER A 150 -3.49 -20.82 -9.45
C SER A 150 -3.33 -19.55 -10.28
N ASP A 151 -2.16 -18.94 -10.20
CA ASP A 151 -1.78 -17.73 -10.92
C ASP A 151 -0.79 -18.09 -12.05
N PRO A 152 -1.10 -17.77 -13.31
CA PRO A 152 -0.19 -18.02 -14.44
C PRO A 152 1.15 -17.25 -14.32
N ASN A 153 1.19 -16.12 -13.59
CA ASN A 153 2.42 -15.38 -13.32
C ASN A 153 3.35 -16.11 -12.34
N TRP A 154 2.82 -17.10 -11.61
CA TRP A 154 3.54 -17.93 -10.65
C TRP A 154 3.56 -19.41 -11.07
N ASN A 155 3.64 -19.67 -12.38
CA ASN A 155 3.71 -21.02 -12.97
C ASN A 155 2.55 -21.95 -12.53
N GLY A 156 1.35 -21.40 -12.32
CA GLY A 156 0.18 -22.13 -11.86
C GLY A 156 0.15 -22.40 -10.35
N GLY A 157 1.11 -21.86 -9.59
CA GLY A 157 1.08 -21.82 -8.14
C GLY A 157 0.25 -20.66 -7.59
N PRO A 158 0.10 -20.54 -6.27
CA PRO A 158 -0.65 -19.45 -5.66
C PRO A 158 0.00 -18.06 -5.90
N SER A 159 -0.82 -17.02 -6.00
CA SER A 159 -0.35 -15.63 -6.05
C SER A 159 0.35 -15.23 -4.76
N HIS A 160 1.29 -14.29 -4.87
CA HIS A 160 1.94 -13.64 -3.74
C HIS A 160 1.28 -12.29 -3.47
N ASP A 161 0.13 -12.29 -2.81
CA ASP A 161 -0.61 -11.08 -2.48
C ASP A 161 -0.12 -10.47 -1.15
N ASP A 162 0.62 -9.37 -1.27
CA ASP A 162 1.13 -8.58 -0.16
C ASP A 162 0.34 -7.26 -0.03
N ASN A 163 0.17 -6.69 1.17
CA ASN A 163 -0.24 -5.27 1.20
C ASN A 163 0.90 -4.38 0.72
N ILE A 164 2.12 -4.59 1.22
CA ILE A 164 3.31 -3.88 0.75
C ILE A 164 4.39 -4.90 0.39
N GLN A 165 4.82 -4.88 -0.87
CA GLN A 165 5.98 -5.63 -1.35
C GLN A 165 7.16 -4.67 -1.60
N MET A 166 8.32 -4.96 -1.01
CA MET A 166 9.54 -4.19 -1.14
C MET A 166 10.65 -5.04 -1.77
N VAL A 167 10.92 -4.80 -3.06
CA VAL A 167 11.95 -5.52 -3.82
C VAL A 167 13.28 -4.77 -3.92
N THR A 168 13.25 -3.45 -3.71
CA THR A 168 14.39 -2.52 -3.53
C THR A 168 13.89 -1.30 -2.76
N GLY A 169 14.71 -0.69 -1.91
CA GLY A 169 14.25 0.41 -1.06
C GLY A 169 15.34 1.18 -0.33
N ASN A 170 15.18 2.49 -0.21
CA ASN A 170 15.92 3.27 0.79
C ASN A 170 15.03 4.34 1.41
N ASN A 171 15.13 4.53 2.74
CA ASN A 171 14.43 5.59 3.47
C ASN A 171 12.90 5.48 3.33
N ILE A 172 12.36 4.35 3.78
CA ILE A 172 10.94 4.00 3.68
C ILE A 172 10.26 4.15 5.04
N ARG A 173 9.10 4.80 5.07
CA ARG A 173 8.27 4.96 6.29
C ARG A 173 6.88 4.40 6.06
N VAL A 174 6.48 3.44 6.88
CA VAL A 174 5.15 2.82 6.90
C VAL A 174 4.51 3.09 8.26
N ILE A 175 3.66 4.11 8.34
CA ILE A 175 3.27 4.73 9.62
C ILE A 175 1.74 4.77 9.79
N ASN A 176 1.24 4.27 10.92
CA ASN A 176 -0.17 4.40 11.33
C ASN A 176 -1.18 3.91 10.27
N ASN A 177 -0.83 2.88 9.49
CA ASN A 177 -1.72 2.26 8.52
C ASN A 177 -2.53 1.12 9.14
N ALA A 178 -3.53 0.62 8.42
CA ALA A 178 -4.22 -0.61 8.77
C ALA A 178 -4.19 -1.60 7.60
N PHE A 179 -3.71 -2.82 7.86
CA PHE A 179 -3.49 -3.88 6.88
C PHE A 179 -4.36 -5.09 7.18
N TYR A 180 -5.20 -5.48 6.23
CA TYR A 180 -6.11 -6.61 6.31
C TYR A 180 -6.06 -7.42 5.01
N GLY A 181 -6.51 -8.67 5.05
CA GLY A 181 -6.84 -9.44 3.86
C GLY A 181 -5.67 -10.11 3.13
N ALA A 182 -4.42 -9.66 3.31
CA ALA A 182 -3.27 -10.31 2.67
C ALA A 182 -3.13 -11.79 3.09
N PHE A 183 -2.87 -12.67 2.12
CA PHE A 183 -2.61 -14.10 2.33
C PHE A 183 -1.11 -14.40 2.40
N ASN A 184 -0.27 -13.67 1.66
CA ASN A 184 1.19 -13.87 1.69
C ASN A 184 1.85 -13.11 2.85
N ALA A 185 1.80 -11.78 2.86
CA ALA A 185 2.25 -10.95 3.99
C ALA A 185 1.53 -9.60 4.03
N GLY A 186 1.36 -9.03 5.24
CA GLY A 186 1.02 -7.61 5.33
C GLY A 186 2.15 -6.75 4.77
N ILE A 187 3.40 -7.06 5.14
CA ILE A 187 4.58 -6.39 4.61
C ILE A 187 5.65 -7.43 4.27
N GLN A 188 5.99 -7.54 2.99
CA GLN A 188 7.04 -8.39 2.46
C GLN A 188 8.26 -7.55 2.08
N ILE A 189 9.41 -7.88 2.66
CA ILE A 189 10.72 -7.34 2.28
C ILE A 189 11.51 -8.47 1.64
N SER A 190 11.88 -8.35 0.37
CA SER A 190 12.49 -9.47 -0.37
C SER A 190 13.86 -9.18 -0.97
N GLN A 191 14.21 -7.92 -1.23
CA GLN A 191 15.46 -7.53 -1.90
C GLN A 191 15.70 -8.21 -3.26
N ASP A 192 14.65 -8.47 -4.05
CA ASP A 192 14.76 -9.17 -5.34
C ASP A 192 15.45 -8.37 -6.44
N LYS A 193 15.46 -7.04 -6.33
CA LYS A 193 15.99 -6.12 -7.36
C LYS A 193 17.11 -5.23 -6.84
N GLY A 194 17.34 -5.22 -5.52
CA GLY A 194 18.28 -4.34 -4.87
C GLY A 194 18.11 -4.38 -3.36
N THR A 195 19.04 -3.77 -2.63
CA THR A 195 18.99 -3.72 -1.17
C THR A 195 17.79 -2.91 -0.67
N VAL A 196 17.28 -3.28 0.49
CA VAL A 196 16.31 -2.49 1.26
C VAL A 196 17.02 -1.98 2.51
N THR A 197 17.09 -0.66 2.67
CA THR A 197 17.75 -0.01 3.81
C THR A 197 16.91 1.10 4.44
N ASN A 198 17.09 1.34 5.74
CA ASN A 198 16.46 2.45 6.46
C ASN A 198 14.91 2.40 6.38
N LEU A 199 14.34 1.28 6.83
CA LEU A 199 12.90 1.04 6.87
C LEU A 199 12.35 1.25 8.28
N VAL A 200 11.30 2.06 8.40
CA VAL A 200 10.53 2.21 9.63
C VAL A 200 9.09 1.74 9.40
N VAL A 201 8.65 0.77 10.20
CA VAL A 201 7.26 0.29 10.26
C VAL A 201 6.75 0.59 11.67
N SER A 202 5.92 1.63 11.81
CA SER A 202 5.52 2.11 13.14
C SER A 202 4.04 2.42 13.30
N GLY A 203 3.47 2.04 14.44
CA GLY A 203 2.10 2.44 14.83
C GLY A 203 0.99 1.84 13.98
N ASN A 204 1.29 0.85 13.15
CA ASN A 204 0.31 0.23 12.25
C ASN A 204 -0.56 -0.81 12.98
N VAL A 205 -1.76 -1.03 12.47
CA VAL A 205 -2.56 -2.23 12.73
C VAL A 205 -2.28 -3.24 11.62
N ILE A 206 -1.77 -4.43 11.94
CA ILE A 206 -1.29 -5.38 10.93
C ILE A 206 -1.95 -6.75 11.14
N GLY A 207 -2.62 -7.26 10.11
CA GLY A 207 -3.18 -8.60 10.09
C GLY A 207 -2.82 -9.35 8.81
N GLY A 208 -3.24 -10.61 8.75
CA GLY A 208 -3.04 -11.47 7.59
C GLY A 208 -1.59 -11.90 7.37
N GLY A 209 -1.38 -12.59 6.26
CA GLY A 209 -0.13 -13.17 5.82
C GLY A 209 0.13 -14.58 6.38
N GLY A 210 1.12 -15.26 5.79
CA GLY A 210 1.81 -16.36 6.45
C GLY A 210 2.44 -15.87 7.75
N CYS A 211 3.24 -14.82 7.65
CA CYS A 211 3.62 -13.93 8.74
C CYS A 211 3.21 -12.51 8.37
N SER A 212 2.81 -11.67 9.33
CA SER A 212 2.36 -10.31 9.00
C SER A 212 3.48 -9.43 8.46
N ILE A 213 4.69 -9.53 9.03
CA ILE A 213 5.89 -8.93 8.46
C ILE A 213 6.90 -10.04 8.17
N ASN A 214 7.35 -10.12 6.92
CA ASN A 214 8.38 -11.06 6.49
C ASN A 214 9.61 -10.32 5.96
N ILE A 215 10.74 -10.46 6.67
CA ILE A 215 12.03 -9.89 6.25
C ILE A 215 12.89 -10.99 5.62
N ALA A 216 13.05 -10.95 4.30
CA ALA A 216 13.92 -11.86 3.56
C ALA A 216 15.06 -11.09 2.88
N GLY A 217 16.30 -11.33 3.34
CA GLY A 217 17.50 -10.73 2.73
C GLY A 217 17.88 -11.31 1.35
N LYS A 218 17.42 -12.55 1.07
CA LYS A 218 17.73 -13.33 -0.15
C LYS A 218 19.24 -13.31 -0.50
N SER A 219 19.59 -13.25 -1.78
CA SER A 219 20.97 -13.31 -2.27
C SER A 219 21.79 -12.05 -1.99
N LEU A 220 21.13 -10.92 -1.66
CA LEU A 220 21.79 -9.64 -1.40
C LEU A 220 22.28 -9.47 0.05
N GLY A 221 22.07 -10.47 0.91
CA GLY A 221 22.51 -10.44 2.30
C GLY A 221 21.52 -9.75 3.23
N PRO A 222 21.94 -9.34 4.45
CA PRO A 222 21.01 -8.85 5.45
C PRO A 222 20.33 -7.54 5.06
N VAL A 223 19.03 -7.43 5.32
CA VAL A 223 18.30 -6.14 5.27
C VAL A 223 18.83 -5.25 6.39
N ARG A 224 19.22 -3.99 6.09
CA ARG A 224 19.93 -3.12 7.05
C ARG A 224 19.07 -1.95 7.54
N GLY A 225 19.12 -1.67 8.83
CA GLY A 225 18.48 -0.48 9.42
C GLY A 225 16.96 -0.57 9.35
N VAL A 226 16.40 -1.62 9.99
CA VAL A 226 14.96 -1.85 10.04
C VAL A 226 14.46 -1.59 11.45
N SER A 227 13.41 -0.78 11.59
CA SER A 227 12.73 -0.52 12.86
C SER A 227 11.27 -0.90 12.76
N ILE A 228 10.83 -1.87 13.56
CA ILE A 228 9.43 -2.29 13.68
C ILE A 228 8.95 -1.92 15.07
N LEU A 229 8.19 -0.83 15.18
CA LEU A 229 7.93 -0.15 16.44
C LEU A 229 6.44 0.04 16.72
N ASN A 230 5.98 -0.28 17.93
CA ASN A 230 4.65 0.12 18.41
C ASN A 230 3.48 -0.31 17.50
N ASN A 231 3.62 -1.40 16.74
CA ASN A 231 2.55 -1.91 15.89
C ASN A 231 1.62 -2.84 16.69
N ARG A 232 0.35 -2.89 16.28
CA ARG A 232 -0.68 -3.74 16.87
C ARG A 232 -1.05 -4.83 15.88
N PHE A 233 -0.79 -6.09 16.24
CA PHE A 233 -0.98 -7.24 15.35
C PHE A 233 -2.29 -7.95 15.65
N MET A 234 -3.09 -8.21 14.62
CA MET A 234 -4.19 -9.19 14.69
C MET A 234 -3.60 -10.58 14.73
N ARG A 235 -4.26 -11.57 15.37
CA ARG A 235 -3.76 -12.96 15.41
C ARG A 235 -4.46 -13.85 14.36
N ASN A 236 -4.44 -13.41 13.11
CA ASN A 236 -5.12 -14.05 11.98
C ASN A 236 -4.16 -14.49 10.86
N GLN A 237 -2.88 -14.70 11.19
CA GLN A 237 -1.88 -15.23 10.27
C GLN A 237 -2.11 -16.70 9.99
N ARG A 238 -1.75 -17.14 8.78
CA ARG A 238 -1.78 -18.54 8.39
C ARG A 238 -0.75 -19.39 9.16
N VAL A 239 0.41 -18.80 9.49
CA VAL A 239 1.33 -19.36 10.49
C VAL A 239 0.99 -18.74 11.84
N VAL A 240 0.32 -19.51 12.69
CA VAL A 240 -0.18 -19.03 13.99
C VAL A 240 0.92 -18.33 14.80
N GLY A 241 0.60 -17.12 15.27
CA GLY A 241 1.49 -16.30 16.09
C GLY A 241 2.69 -15.72 15.36
N CYS A 242 2.76 -15.79 14.02
CA CYS A 242 3.87 -15.21 13.27
C CYS A 242 3.63 -13.73 12.95
N GLY A 243 3.81 -12.85 13.94
CA GLY A 243 3.68 -11.41 13.72
C GLY A 243 4.84 -10.86 12.87
N ILE A 244 6.06 -11.25 13.23
CA ILE A 244 7.30 -10.82 12.57
C ILE A 244 8.18 -12.05 12.38
N THR A 245 8.71 -12.23 11.17
CA THR A 245 9.84 -13.12 10.93
C THR A 245 10.95 -12.39 10.20
N SER A 246 12.18 -12.81 10.47
CA SER A 246 13.37 -12.26 9.83
C SER A 246 14.35 -13.36 9.52
N GLY A 247 14.81 -13.39 8.27
CA GLY A 247 16.01 -14.10 7.89
C GLY A 247 17.25 -13.34 8.37
N LYS A 248 18.19 -13.06 7.45
CA LYS A 248 19.35 -12.22 7.76
C LYS A 248 18.91 -10.75 7.79
N SER A 249 19.15 -10.08 8.91
CA SER A 249 18.97 -8.62 9.09
C SER A 249 20.10 -8.05 9.95
N ASP A 250 20.50 -6.82 9.68
CA ASP A 250 21.48 -6.06 10.47
C ASP A 250 20.83 -4.76 10.96
N GLN A 251 21.12 -4.35 12.20
CA GLN A 251 20.50 -3.19 12.84
C GLN A 251 18.95 -3.27 12.84
N LEU A 252 18.42 -4.43 13.25
CA LEU A 252 16.98 -4.66 13.42
C LEU A 252 16.54 -4.23 14.84
N ALA A 253 15.71 -3.19 14.92
CA ALA A 253 15.07 -2.75 16.15
C ALA A 253 13.60 -3.20 16.19
N ILE A 254 13.22 -3.95 17.23
CA ILE A 254 11.85 -4.40 17.47
C ILE A 254 11.45 -4.02 18.89
N SER A 255 10.44 -3.16 19.05
CA SER A 255 9.94 -2.78 20.37
C SER A 255 8.48 -2.31 20.33
N GLY A 256 7.78 -2.43 21.47
CA GLY A 256 6.41 -1.94 21.62
C GLY A 256 5.34 -2.63 20.77
N ASN A 257 5.69 -3.67 20.02
CA ASN A 257 4.73 -4.41 19.20
C ASN A 257 3.89 -5.34 20.07
N THR A 258 2.57 -5.28 19.92
CA THR A 258 1.62 -6.03 20.75
C THR A 258 0.58 -6.75 19.92
N TRP A 259 0.06 -7.87 20.42
CA TRP A 259 -1.11 -8.52 19.85
C TRP A 259 -2.39 -7.82 20.32
N ILE A 260 -3.33 -7.57 19.41
CA ILE A 260 -4.57 -6.83 19.70
C ILE A 260 -5.49 -7.60 20.65
N ASP A 261 -5.48 -8.93 20.58
CA ASP A 261 -6.41 -9.78 21.30
C ASP A 261 -6.13 -9.85 22.81
N ASN A 262 -4.86 -9.80 23.21
CA ASN A 262 -4.46 -9.99 24.61
C ASN A 262 -3.39 -9.00 25.10
N GLY A 263 -2.92 -8.08 24.24
CA GLY A 263 -1.92 -7.08 24.58
C GLY A 263 -0.50 -7.63 24.78
N SER A 264 -0.26 -8.93 24.56
CA SER A 264 1.06 -9.53 24.78
C SER A 264 2.06 -9.03 23.73
N THR A 265 3.35 -8.99 24.10
CA THR A 265 4.41 -8.60 23.18
C THR A 265 4.49 -9.55 21.98
N VAL A 266 4.68 -8.99 20.79
CA VAL A 266 5.02 -9.73 19.58
C VAL A 266 6.53 -9.93 19.56
N THR A 267 6.96 -11.19 19.51
CA THR A 267 8.37 -11.57 19.39
C THR A 267 8.69 -11.97 17.96
N LEU A 268 9.97 -11.87 17.60
CA LEU A 268 10.48 -12.43 16.36
C LEU A 268 10.30 -13.96 16.38
N LYS A 269 9.81 -14.53 15.29
CA LYS A 269 9.64 -15.98 15.10
C LYS A 269 10.76 -16.56 14.25
#